data_AF-A0A382E7V4-F1
#
_entry.id   AF-A0A382E7V4-F1
#
_cell.length_a   1.000
_cell.length_b   1.000
_cell.length_c   1.000
_cell.angle_alpha   90.00
_cell.angle_beta   90.00
_cell.angle_gamma   90.00
#
_symmetry.space_group_name_H-M   'P 1'
#
loop_
_entity.id
_entity.type
_entity.pdbx_description
1 polymer ?
#
loop_
_entity_poly.entity_id
_entity_poly.type
_entity_poly.pdbx_seq_one_letter_code
_entity_poly.pdbx_strand_id
1 'polypeptide(L)'
;MYMSEDIKKKWAPVMEHEDLPEIKDPYRREVTLRLLQNQEDYLQEQSLQEAAPANSSGNWVRPSTTGGHADGIARWDPVLISLVRRAMPQMIAYDVCGVQPMTGPTGLIFAMKSRYSTTGGDEALFNEADTSFSGTGTHTDSIDAHNPFDGTWVSGAGNVPATGEALGDAGGNLIPEMAFSIDKTMVEAKTRALRAEYSTELAQDLKAVHGLDAETELANILSTEILAEINREVVRSIYIAATAGAVGLTTNGTFDLNTDANGRWMVEKFKGLLYQVER
;
A
#
# COMPACT_ATOMS: atom_id res chain seq x y z
N MET A 1 -15.55 -3.46 -75.62
CA MET A 1 -14.91 -3.29 -74.31
C MET A 1 -13.53 -2.72 -74.58
N TYR A 2 -13.47 -1.43 -74.91
CA TYR A 2 -12.21 -0.75 -75.20
C TYR A 2 -11.97 0.19 -74.01
N MET A 3 -11.14 -0.25 -73.07
CA MET A 3 -10.57 0.65 -72.06
C MET A 3 -9.80 1.76 -72.77
N SER A 4 -9.84 2.98 -72.24
CA SER A 4 -9.10 4.11 -72.81
C SER A 4 -7.63 3.73 -72.96
N GLU A 5 -7.05 3.99 -74.13
CA GLU A 5 -5.62 3.81 -74.41
C GLU A 5 -4.72 4.50 -73.35
N ASP A 6 -5.28 5.49 -72.66
CA ASP A 6 -4.64 6.25 -71.59
C ASP A 6 -4.35 5.41 -70.33
N ILE A 7 -5.27 4.53 -69.91
CA ILE A 7 -5.07 3.67 -68.72
C ILE A 7 -3.98 2.64 -69.00
N LYS A 8 -3.94 2.10 -70.23
CA LYS A 8 -2.90 1.16 -70.65
C LYS A 8 -1.51 1.81 -70.66
N LYS A 9 -1.40 3.05 -71.18
CA LYS A 9 -0.14 3.80 -71.20
C LYS A 9 0.34 4.18 -69.79
N LYS A 10 -0.58 4.56 -68.91
CA LYS A 10 -0.26 4.98 -67.53
C LYS A 10 0.37 3.86 -66.71
N TRP A 11 -0.16 2.64 -66.84
CA TRP A 11 0.26 1.48 -66.04
C TRP A 11 1.22 0.53 -66.77
N ALA A 12 1.60 0.83 -68.02
CA ALA A 12 2.57 0.03 -68.79
C ALA A 12 3.91 -0.19 -68.06
N PRO A 13 4.53 0.82 -67.38
CA PRO A 13 5.80 0.61 -66.67
C PRO A 13 5.73 -0.41 -65.53
N VAL A 14 4.55 -0.61 -64.93
CA VAL A 14 4.33 -1.55 -63.82
C VAL A 14 4.01 -2.95 -64.34
N MET A 15 3.29 -3.02 -65.46
CA MET A 15 2.86 -4.29 -66.07
C MET A 15 3.95 -4.95 -66.91
N GLU A 16 4.93 -4.17 -67.37
CA GLU A 16 6.05 -4.61 -68.23
C GLU A 16 7.41 -4.53 -67.50
N HIS A 17 7.40 -4.41 -66.17
CA HIS A 17 8.62 -4.37 -65.37
C HIS A 17 9.37 -5.72 -65.42
N GLU A 18 10.68 -5.70 -65.67
CA GLU A 18 11.49 -6.90 -65.96
C GLU A 18 11.51 -7.94 -64.82
N ASP A 19 11.33 -7.49 -63.57
CA ASP A 19 11.33 -8.36 -62.38
C ASP A 19 9.98 -9.05 -62.09
N LEU A 20 8.92 -8.75 -62.85
CA LEU A 20 7.58 -9.31 -62.62
C LEU A 20 7.19 -10.31 -63.73
N PRO A 21 6.54 -11.44 -63.38
CA PRO A 21 6.12 -12.42 -64.37
C PRO A 21 5.03 -11.85 -65.30
N GLU A 22 5.26 -11.94 -66.62
CA GLU A 22 4.34 -11.38 -67.61
C GLU A 22 2.95 -12.03 -67.56
N ILE A 23 1.90 -11.21 -67.48
CA ILE A 23 0.51 -11.67 -67.52
C ILE A 23 0.08 -11.91 -68.98
N LYS A 24 0.12 -13.18 -69.40
CA LYS A 24 -0.17 -13.61 -70.79
C LYS A 24 -1.65 -13.53 -71.20
N ASP A 25 -2.58 -13.60 -70.24
CA ASP A 25 -4.03 -13.59 -70.51
C ASP A 25 -4.56 -12.14 -70.65
N PRO A 26 -5.09 -11.76 -71.84
CA PRO A 26 -5.58 -10.41 -72.09
C PRO A 26 -6.69 -9.95 -71.13
N TYR A 27 -7.55 -10.87 -70.67
CA TYR A 27 -8.66 -10.52 -69.79
C TYR A 27 -8.18 -10.24 -68.36
N ARG A 28 -7.26 -11.07 -67.84
CA ARG A 28 -6.63 -10.85 -66.53
C ARG A 28 -5.81 -9.56 -66.50
N ARG A 29 -5.15 -9.24 -67.62
CA ARG A 29 -4.42 -7.98 -67.81
C ARG A 29 -5.36 -6.76 -67.73
N GLU A 30 -6.57 -6.86 -68.28
CA GLU A 30 -7.55 -5.77 -68.21
C GLU A 30 -8.15 -5.59 -66.81
N VAL A 31 -8.45 -6.69 -66.10
CA VAL A 31 -8.99 -6.63 -64.73
C VAL A 31 -7.96 -6.09 -63.75
N THR A 32 -6.70 -6.47 -63.88
CA THR A 32 -5.60 -5.94 -63.04
C THR A 32 -5.38 -4.45 -63.27
N LEU A 33 -5.42 -3.99 -64.52
CA LEU A 33 -5.38 -2.55 -64.84
C LEU A 33 -6.53 -1.77 -64.20
N ARG A 34 -7.76 -2.31 -64.21
CA ARG A 34 -8.91 -1.67 -63.53
C ARG A 34 -8.74 -1.66 -62.02
N LEU A 35 -8.19 -2.73 -61.43
CA LEU A 35 -8.01 -2.82 -59.99
C LEU A 35 -6.94 -1.83 -59.50
N LEU A 36 -5.85 -1.68 -60.26
CA LEU A 36 -4.81 -0.69 -60.00
C LEU A 36 -5.34 0.74 -60.11
N GLN A 37 -6.13 1.02 -61.16
CA GLN A 37 -6.77 2.33 -61.31
C GLN A 37 -7.71 2.64 -60.14
N ASN A 38 -8.56 1.69 -59.75
CA ASN A 38 -9.48 1.88 -58.62
C ASN A 38 -8.75 2.01 -57.27
N GLN A 39 -7.59 1.34 -57.10
CA GLN A 39 -6.76 1.50 -55.91
C GLN A 39 -6.08 2.86 -55.85
N GLU A 40 -5.57 3.36 -56.98
CA GLU A 40 -5.01 4.71 -57.06
C GLU A 40 -6.09 5.76 -56.78
N ASP A 41 -7.26 5.62 -57.41
CA ASP A 41 -8.37 6.56 -57.23
C ASP A 41 -8.87 6.54 -55.78
N TYR A 42 -8.92 5.37 -55.13
CA TYR A 42 -9.23 5.25 -53.70
C TYR A 42 -8.19 5.94 -52.81
N LEU A 43 -6.90 5.77 -53.12
CA LEU A 43 -5.80 6.42 -52.38
C LEU A 43 -5.78 7.94 -52.60
N GLN A 44 -6.11 8.41 -53.80
CA GLN A 44 -6.23 9.84 -54.13
C GLN A 44 -7.48 10.48 -53.50
N GLU A 45 -8.62 9.81 -53.51
CA GLU A 45 -9.84 10.31 -52.84
C GLU A 45 -9.67 10.39 -51.32
N GLN A 46 -8.88 9.48 -50.73
CA GLN A 46 -8.56 9.52 -49.30
C GLN A 46 -7.48 10.58 -48.95
N SER A 47 -6.66 10.99 -49.92
CA SER A 47 -5.68 12.07 -49.76
C SER A 47 -6.18 13.38 -50.39
N LEU A 48 -6.97 14.16 -49.67
CA LEU A 48 -7.32 15.52 -50.10
C LEU A 48 -6.04 16.36 -50.30
N GLN A 49 -5.68 16.62 -51.56
CA GLN A 49 -4.56 17.46 -51.98
C GLN A 49 -5.05 18.88 -52.30
N GLU A 50 -5.20 19.73 -51.28
CA GLU A 50 -5.09 21.18 -51.46
C GLU A 50 -3.67 21.60 -51.08
N ALA A 51 -3.05 22.49 -51.85
CA ALA A 51 -1.69 22.95 -51.59
C ALA A 51 -1.62 23.70 -50.25
N ALA A 52 -0.86 23.16 -49.30
CA ALA A 52 -0.67 23.79 -48.00
C ALA A 52 0.08 25.15 -48.17
N PRO A 53 -0.44 26.26 -47.59
CA PRO A 53 0.18 27.58 -47.69
C PRO A 53 1.57 27.60 -47.03
N ALA A 54 2.45 28.51 -47.47
CA ALA A 54 3.87 28.60 -47.05
C ALA A 54 4.11 28.82 -45.54
N ASN A 55 3.06 29.06 -44.77
CA ASN A 55 3.05 29.09 -43.30
C ASN A 55 2.32 27.85 -42.73
N SER A 56 2.51 26.67 -43.33
CA SER A 56 2.08 25.42 -42.73
C SER A 56 2.81 25.27 -41.41
N SER A 57 2.04 25.23 -40.32
CA SER A 57 2.55 24.99 -38.98
C SER A 57 2.97 23.53 -38.86
N GLY A 58 4.08 23.17 -39.49
CA GLY A 58 4.81 21.93 -39.27
C GLY A 58 5.46 21.87 -37.88
N ASN A 59 4.83 22.41 -36.84
CA ASN A 59 5.49 22.55 -35.54
C ASN A 59 4.60 22.31 -34.32
N TRP A 60 3.50 21.56 -34.45
CA TRP A 60 2.89 20.94 -33.28
C TRP A 60 2.54 19.48 -33.52
N VAL A 61 3.57 18.64 -33.34
CA VAL A 61 3.41 17.20 -33.16
C VAL A 61 2.74 16.99 -31.81
N ARG A 62 1.47 16.55 -31.81
CA ARG A 62 0.81 16.03 -30.62
C ARG A 62 0.46 14.55 -30.77
N PRO A 63 0.55 13.78 -29.67
CA PRO A 63 0.09 12.40 -29.62
C PRO A 63 -1.44 12.44 -29.48
N SER A 64 -2.14 12.14 -30.57
CA SER A 64 -3.59 12.02 -30.57
C SER A 64 -3.93 10.70 -31.26
N THR A 65 -4.56 9.79 -30.52
CA THR A 65 -5.09 8.50 -31.02
C THR A 65 -6.27 8.68 -31.97
N THR A 66 -6.63 9.92 -32.31
CA THR A 66 -7.64 10.25 -33.30
C THR A 66 -7.34 11.66 -33.83
N GLY A 67 -6.63 11.77 -34.96
CA GLY A 67 -6.23 13.07 -35.49
C GLY A 67 -5.88 12.97 -36.97
N GLY A 68 -6.71 13.62 -37.79
CA GLY A 68 -6.61 13.61 -39.25
C GLY A 68 -5.29 14.14 -39.79
N HIS A 69 -5.01 13.74 -41.02
CA HIS A 69 -3.82 14.06 -41.80
C HIS A 69 -3.67 15.58 -41.96
N ALA A 70 -2.79 16.21 -41.20
CA ALA A 70 -2.26 17.53 -41.55
C ALA A 70 -1.09 17.33 -42.52
N ASP A 71 -1.17 17.99 -43.68
CA ASP A 71 -0.16 18.07 -44.75
C ASP A 71 -0.06 16.89 -45.73
N GLY A 72 -1.18 16.33 -46.21
CA GLY A 72 -1.22 15.56 -47.47
C GLY A 72 -0.33 14.31 -47.58
N ILE A 73 0.33 13.91 -46.48
CA ILE A 73 1.23 12.76 -46.38
C ILE A 73 0.62 11.78 -45.37
N ALA A 74 0.22 10.61 -45.85
CA ALA A 74 -0.12 9.49 -44.99
C ALA A 74 1.13 9.07 -44.21
N ARG A 75 1.10 9.23 -42.88
CA ARG A 75 2.17 8.80 -41.97
C ARG A 75 1.78 7.42 -41.42
N TRP A 76 2.76 6.53 -41.29
CA TRP A 76 2.57 5.21 -40.66
C TRP A 76 2.12 5.35 -39.21
N ASP A 77 1.36 4.38 -38.72
CA ASP A 77 1.01 4.31 -37.30
C ASP A 77 2.28 4.29 -36.44
N PRO A 78 2.34 5.10 -35.38
CA PRO A 78 3.52 5.19 -34.55
C PRO A 78 3.81 3.85 -33.86
N VAL A 79 5.09 3.48 -33.78
CA VAL A 79 5.54 2.32 -33.00
C VAL A 79 5.20 2.55 -31.53
N LEU A 80 4.33 1.71 -30.98
CA LEU A 80 3.92 1.80 -29.57
C LEU A 80 5.10 1.47 -28.65
N ILE A 81 5.42 2.41 -27.76
CA ILE A 81 6.39 2.19 -26.68
C ILE A 81 5.70 1.35 -25.58
N SER A 82 6.43 0.40 -24.99
CA SER A 82 5.92 -0.48 -23.94
C SER A 82 5.31 0.30 -22.77
N LEU A 83 4.20 -0.19 -22.21
CA LEU A 83 3.56 0.38 -21.02
C LEU A 83 4.48 0.31 -19.79
N VAL A 84 4.50 1.38 -19.00
CA VAL A 84 5.16 1.43 -17.70
C VAL A 84 4.13 1.18 -16.60
N ARG A 85 4.47 0.31 -15.63
CA ARG A 85 3.63 0.05 -14.45
C ARG A 85 4.06 0.94 -13.28
N ARG A 86 3.10 1.31 -12.42
CA ARG A 86 3.40 1.97 -11.15
C ARG A 86 4.03 0.97 -10.19
N ALA A 87 5.09 1.36 -9.49
CA ALA A 87 5.71 0.53 -8.47
C ALA A 87 4.79 0.34 -7.27
N MET A 88 4.77 -0.87 -6.71
CA MET A 88 4.02 -1.20 -5.50
C MET A 88 4.72 -0.61 -4.27
N PRO A 89 3.97 -0.10 -3.27
CA PRO A 89 4.55 0.43 -2.04
C PRO A 89 5.15 -0.68 -1.17
N GLN A 90 6.16 -0.33 -0.37
CA GLN A 90 6.71 -1.25 0.63
C GLN A 90 5.74 -1.42 1.80
N MET A 91 5.70 -2.63 2.34
CA MET A 91 4.79 -3.05 3.41
C MET A 91 5.57 -3.29 4.69
N ILE A 92 5.14 -2.69 5.81
CA ILE A 92 5.86 -2.78 7.11
C ILE A 92 5.05 -3.41 8.24
N ALA A 93 3.73 -3.59 8.07
CA ALA A 93 2.85 -4.06 9.15
C ALA A 93 3.34 -5.34 9.87
N TYR A 94 3.83 -6.34 9.14
CA TYR A 94 4.26 -7.61 9.73
C TYR A 94 5.62 -7.56 10.44
N ASP A 95 6.37 -6.48 10.30
CA ASP A 95 7.61 -6.25 11.05
C ASP A 95 7.34 -5.62 12.43
N VAL A 96 6.20 -4.94 12.57
CA VAL A 96 5.85 -4.18 13.79
C VAL A 96 4.83 -4.89 14.70
N CYS A 97 4.22 -6.01 14.27
CA CYS A 97 3.26 -6.75 15.08
C CYS A 97 3.55 -8.26 15.11
N GLY A 98 3.22 -8.89 16.25
CA GLY A 98 3.21 -10.35 16.35
C GLY A 98 2.04 -10.94 15.57
N VAL A 99 2.27 -12.06 14.88
CA VAL A 99 1.24 -12.76 14.11
C VAL A 99 1.02 -14.14 14.72
N GLN A 100 -0.24 -14.44 15.05
CA GLN A 100 -0.67 -15.78 15.43
C GLN A 100 -1.67 -16.30 14.40
N PRO A 101 -1.30 -17.27 13.55
CA PRO A 101 -2.22 -17.82 12.55
C PRO A 101 -3.38 -18.55 13.24
N MET A 102 -4.61 -18.33 12.75
CA MET A 102 -5.83 -18.95 13.28
C MET A 102 -6.24 -20.16 12.42
N THR A 103 -6.62 -21.26 13.07
CA THR A 103 -7.17 -22.46 12.41
C THR A 103 -8.71 -22.48 12.36
N GLY A 104 -9.37 -21.61 13.12
CA GLY A 104 -10.82 -21.44 13.17
C GLY A 104 -11.24 -19.97 13.10
N PRO A 105 -12.53 -19.68 12.86
CA PRO A 105 -13.04 -18.32 12.69
C PRO A 105 -13.01 -17.49 13.98
N THR A 106 -12.99 -18.15 15.15
CA THR A 106 -12.88 -17.52 16.45
C THR A 106 -11.73 -18.12 17.25
N GLY A 107 -11.03 -17.27 17.99
CA GLY A 107 -9.93 -17.63 18.88
C GLY A 107 -10.19 -17.09 20.29
N LEU A 108 -9.73 -17.83 21.30
CA LEU A 108 -9.76 -17.40 22.69
C LEU A 108 -8.33 -17.15 23.15
N ILE A 109 -8.08 -15.96 23.72
CA ILE A 109 -6.83 -15.61 24.36
C ILE A 109 -7.06 -15.67 25.87
N PHE A 110 -6.19 -16.39 26.57
CA PHE A 110 -6.21 -16.49 28.01
C PHE A 110 -5.01 -15.75 28.59
N ALA A 111 -5.25 -14.96 29.64
CA ALA A 111 -4.20 -14.29 30.40
C ALA A 111 -4.31 -14.68 31.87
N MET A 112 -3.21 -15.14 32.44
CA MET A 112 -3.12 -15.40 33.88
C MET A 112 -2.52 -14.17 34.57
N LYS A 113 -3.20 -13.68 35.59
CA LYS A 113 -2.78 -12.52 36.38
C LYS A 113 -2.58 -12.95 37.83
N SER A 114 -1.44 -12.64 38.42
CA SER A 114 -1.17 -12.88 39.85
C SER A 114 -1.76 -11.75 40.68
N ARG A 115 -2.48 -12.05 41.75
CA ARG A 115 -3.18 -11.06 42.58
C ARG A 115 -2.87 -11.21 44.06
N TYR A 116 -2.89 -10.11 44.79
CA TYR A 116 -2.76 -10.09 46.23
C TYR A 116 -4.10 -10.39 46.92
N SER A 117 -4.04 -11.20 47.99
CA SER A 117 -5.14 -11.58 48.89
C SER A 117 -6.28 -12.38 48.26
N THR A 118 -6.84 -11.94 47.14
CA THR A 118 -7.99 -12.56 46.49
C THR A 118 -7.88 -12.49 44.97
N THR A 119 -8.71 -13.26 44.26
CA THR A 119 -8.80 -13.21 42.79
C THR A 119 -9.30 -11.87 42.24
N GLY A 120 -9.74 -10.94 43.08
CA GLY A 120 -10.14 -9.58 42.71
C GLY A 120 -9.23 -8.48 43.26
N GLY A 121 -8.14 -8.84 43.96
CA GLY A 121 -7.21 -7.86 44.55
C GLY A 121 -6.26 -7.23 43.54
N ASP A 122 -5.32 -6.43 44.05
CA ASP A 122 -4.32 -5.75 43.22
C ASP A 122 -3.35 -6.75 42.56
N GLU A 123 -2.86 -6.42 41.36
CA GLU A 123 -2.01 -7.31 40.57
C GLU A 123 -0.54 -7.19 40.97
N ALA A 124 0.08 -8.33 41.32
CA ALA A 124 1.42 -8.38 41.90
C ALA A 124 2.59 -8.18 40.93
N LEU A 125 2.38 -8.40 39.63
CA LEU A 125 3.44 -8.41 38.61
C LEU A 125 3.20 -7.37 37.50
N PHE A 126 2.40 -6.34 37.79
CA PHE A 126 2.11 -5.27 36.84
C PHE A 126 2.81 -3.96 37.25
N ASN A 127 2.56 -3.50 38.47
CA ASN A 127 3.26 -2.36 39.06
C ASN A 127 4.46 -2.83 39.90
N GLU A 128 5.15 -1.90 40.56
CA GLU A 128 6.14 -2.22 41.58
C GLU A 128 5.56 -3.14 42.67
N ALA A 129 6.40 -4.07 43.16
CA ALA A 129 5.99 -5.03 44.17
C ALA A 129 5.76 -4.32 45.53
N ASP A 130 4.63 -4.62 46.17
CA ASP A 130 4.34 -4.11 47.51
C ASP A 130 5.31 -4.70 48.54
N THR A 131 6.24 -3.86 49.01
CA THR A 131 7.27 -4.24 50.00
C THR A 131 6.72 -4.47 51.41
N SER A 132 5.47 -4.09 51.68
CA SER A 132 4.79 -4.30 52.96
C SER A 132 3.89 -5.54 53.00
N PHE A 133 3.55 -6.11 51.83
CA PHE A 133 2.56 -7.19 51.72
C PHE A 133 2.91 -8.44 52.55
N SER A 134 4.15 -8.92 52.47
CA SER A 134 4.63 -10.08 53.24
C SER A 134 5.25 -9.71 54.60
N GLY A 135 5.15 -8.45 54.99
CA GLY A 135 5.89 -7.85 56.10
C GLY A 135 5.02 -6.95 56.95
N THR A 136 5.60 -5.85 57.39
CA THR A 136 4.93 -4.80 58.17
C THR A 136 5.29 -3.42 57.63
N GLY A 137 4.72 -2.37 58.22
CA GLY A 137 4.95 -0.99 57.81
C GLY A 137 4.05 -0.56 56.66
N THR A 138 4.51 0.43 55.90
CA THR A 138 3.77 1.05 54.79
C THR A 138 4.63 1.09 53.55
N HIS A 139 4.04 0.76 52.42
CA HIS A 139 4.62 0.93 51.10
C HIS A 139 4.01 2.14 50.40
N THR A 140 4.81 2.86 49.61
CA THR A 140 4.33 3.87 48.67
C THR A 140 4.53 3.35 47.25
N ASP A 141 3.44 3.02 46.55
CA ASP A 141 3.51 2.45 45.21
C ASP A 141 4.09 3.44 44.18
N SER A 142 5.08 3.00 43.38
CA SER A 142 5.45 3.71 42.16
C SER A 142 4.42 3.48 41.05
N ILE A 143 3.38 4.30 41.02
CA ILE A 143 2.45 4.41 39.88
C ILE A 143 2.78 5.65 39.05
N ASP A 144 2.28 5.73 37.82
CA ASP A 144 2.53 6.86 36.88
C ASP A 144 2.23 8.26 37.48
N ALA A 145 1.40 8.34 38.52
CA ALA A 145 1.09 9.56 39.26
C ALA A 145 2.13 9.96 40.33
N HIS A 146 3.04 9.06 40.72
CA HIS A 146 4.06 9.30 41.75
C HIS A 146 5.43 9.44 41.10
N ASN A 147 5.85 10.69 40.89
CA ASN A 147 7.19 11.00 40.42
C ASN A 147 8.24 10.61 41.49
N PRO A 148 9.24 9.76 41.18
CA PRO A 148 10.31 9.35 42.11
C PRO A 148 11.06 10.50 42.77
N PHE A 149 11.00 11.71 42.19
CA PHE A 149 11.68 12.90 42.68
C PHE A 149 10.77 13.91 43.40
N ASP A 150 9.46 13.65 43.51
CA ASP A 150 8.47 14.58 44.09
C ASP A 150 7.72 13.99 45.30
N GLY A 151 7.87 12.68 45.56
CA GLY A 151 7.18 11.95 46.63
C GLY A 151 8.01 11.69 47.89
N THR A 152 7.32 11.43 49.02
CA THR A 152 7.93 10.78 50.19
C THR A 152 7.83 9.28 50.00
N TRP A 153 8.97 8.62 49.80
CA TRP A 153 9.03 7.18 49.54
C TRP A 153 9.25 6.41 50.82
N VAL A 154 8.33 5.49 51.11
CA VAL A 154 8.41 4.59 52.26
C VAL A 154 8.37 3.15 51.75
N SER A 155 9.24 2.31 52.31
CA SER A 155 9.24 0.87 52.08
C SER A 155 8.73 0.13 53.32
N GLY A 156 8.10 -1.01 53.09
CA GLY A 156 7.78 -1.96 54.14
C GLY A 156 9.04 -2.52 54.81
N ALA A 157 8.85 -3.13 55.96
CA ALA A 157 9.91 -3.79 56.72
C ALA A 157 9.58 -5.27 56.91
N GLY A 158 10.62 -6.09 57.13
CA GLY A 158 10.44 -7.48 57.52
C GLY A 158 9.73 -7.59 58.88
N ASN A 159 8.94 -8.64 59.05
CA ASN A 159 8.36 -8.95 60.35
C ASN A 159 9.46 -9.29 61.36
N VAL A 160 9.33 -8.78 62.59
CA VAL A 160 10.19 -9.20 63.71
C VAL A 160 9.93 -10.68 63.99
N PRO A 161 10.93 -11.50 64.38
CA PRO A 161 10.78 -12.95 64.53
C PRO A 161 9.55 -13.36 65.36
N ALA A 162 9.27 -12.69 66.47
CA ALA A 162 8.12 -12.98 67.31
C ALA A 162 6.76 -12.78 66.58
N THR A 163 6.64 -11.75 65.74
CA THR A 163 5.43 -11.51 64.93
C THR A 163 5.35 -12.52 63.79
N GLY A 164 6.48 -12.81 63.13
CA GLY A 164 6.55 -13.77 62.05
C GLY A 164 6.19 -15.19 62.47
N GLU A 165 6.66 -15.64 63.64
CA GLU A 165 6.34 -16.97 64.20
C GLU A 165 4.88 -17.10 64.62
N ALA A 166 4.23 -15.99 64.97
CA ALA A 166 2.81 -15.99 65.34
C ALA A 166 1.87 -16.02 64.12
N LEU A 167 2.36 -15.75 62.90
CA LEU A 167 1.52 -15.72 61.70
C LEU A 167 0.90 -17.10 61.44
N GLY A 168 -0.41 -17.14 61.22
CA GLY A 168 -1.21 -18.33 61.00
C GLY A 168 -1.84 -18.93 62.28
N ASP A 169 -1.52 -18.44 63.48
CA ASP A 169 -1.98 -19.03 64.76
C ASP A 169 -3.39 -18.59 65.18
N ALA A 170 -3.89 -17.46 64.68
CA ALA A 170 -5.22 -16.95 65.00
C ALA A 170 -5.87 -16.20 63.84
N GLY A 171 -7.20 -16.07 63.85
CA GLY A 171 -7.96 -15.42 62.77
C GLY A 171 -7.64 -13.93 62.54
N GLY A 172 -6.91 -13.29 63.47
CA GLY A 172 -6.42 -11.90 63.31
C GLY A 172 -4.95 -11.79 62.89
N ASN A 173 -4.23 -12.91 62.74
CA ASN A 173 -2.81 -12.94 62.40
C ASN A 173 -2.56 -13.89 61.22
N LEU A 174 -3.32 -13.73 60.14
CA LEU A 174 -3.25 -14.61 58.97
C LEU A 174 -1.97 -14.35 58.17
N ILE A 175 -1.44 -15.40 57.55
CA ILE A 175 -0.37 -15.25 56.57
C ILE A 175 -0.96 -14.57 55.32
N PRO A 176 -0.33 -13.51 54.79
CA PRO A 176 -0.77 -12.88 53.54
C PRO A 176 -0.80 -13.89 52.39
N GLU A 177 -1.92 -13.96 51.67
CA GLU A 177 -2.13 -14.94 50.61
C GLU A 177 -1.98 -14.32 49.22
N MET A 178 -1.55 -15.12 48.25
CA MET A 178 -1.56 -14.72 46.84
C MET A 178 -2.51 -15.63 46.06
N ALA A 179 -3.19 -15.04 45.09
CA ALA A 179 -4.11 -15.73 44.21
C ALA A 179 -3.69 -15.54 42.74
N PHE A 180 -4.34 -16.27 41.84
CA PHE A 180 -4.27 -16.00 40.41
C PHE A 180 -5.68 -15.92 39.82
N SER A 181 -5.87 -15.06 38.83
CA SER A 181 -7.09 -15.00 38.01
C SER A 181 -6.74 -15.35 36.57
N ILE A 182 -7.67 -16.03 35.87
CA ILE A 182 -7.54 -16.32 34.44
C ILE A 182 -8.62 -15.54 33.72
N ASP A 183 -8.19 -14.53 32.98
CA ASP A 183 -9.06 -13.72 32.13
C ASP A 183 -9.11 -14.34 30.73
N LYS A 184 -10.25 -14.19 30.07
CA LYS A 184 -10.43 -14.63 28.68
C LYS A 184 -10.92 -13.48 27.81
N THR A 185 -10.34 -13.35 26.63
CA THR A 185 -10.83 -12.46 25.58
C THR A 185 -11.07 -13.27 24.31
N MET A 186 -12.13 -12.92 23.58
CA MET A 186 -12.46 -13.57 22.31
C MET A 186 -12.05 -12.67 21.15
N VAL A 187 -11.43 -13.28 20.14
CA VAL A 187 -11.05 -12.64 18.90
C VAL A 187 -11.81 -13.33 17.77
N GLU A 188 -12.48 -12.55 16.94
CA GLU A 188 -13.28 -13.03 15.81
C GLU A 188 -12.68 -12.50 14.51
N ALA A 189 -12.50 -13.39 13.53
CA ALA A 189 -11.98 -13.04 12.22
C ALA A 189 -13.01 -12.24 11.41
N LYS A 190 -12.54 -11.18 10.74
CA LYS A 190 -13.33 -10.39 9.79
C LYS A 190 -12.85 -10.65 8.37
N THR A 191 -13.75 -10.51 7.40
CA THR A 191 -13.48 -10.81 5.99
C THR A 191 -13.39 -9.55 5.13
N ARG A 192 -12.66 -9.66 4.02
CA ARG A 192 -12.46 -8.63 2.98
C ARG A 192 -12.57 -9.31 1.62
N ALA A 193 -13.25 -8.68 0.67
CA ALA A 193 -13.37 -9.20 -0.69
C ALA A 193 -13.46 -8.06 -1.69
N LEU A 194 -12.74 -8.19 -2.82
CA LEU A 194 -12.81 -7.28 -3.95
C LEU A 194 -13.18 -8.07 -5.21
N ARG A 195 -13.86 -7.42 -6.14
CA ARG A 195 -14.27 -8.00 -7.43
C ARG A 195 -13.79 -7.11 -8.57
N ALA A 196 -13.23 -7.72 -9.60
CA ALA A 196 -13.03 -7.09 -10.90
C ALA A 196 -13.95 -7.76 -11.92
N GLU A 197 -14.49 -6.96 -12.83
CA GLU A 197 -15.21 -7.42 -14.01
C GLU A 197 -14.48 -6.85 -15.23
N TYR A 198 -14.35 -7.66 -16.28
CA TYR A 198 -13.79 -7.22 -17.54
C TYR A 198 -14.63 -7.74 -18.71
N SER A 199 -14.66 -6.97 -19.80
CA SER A 199 -15.31 -7.39 -21.04
C SER A 199 -14.37 -8.26 -21.86
N THR A 200 -14.92 -9.25 -22.56
CA THR A 200 -14.17 -10.07 -23.53
C THR A 200 -13.53 -9.21 -24.61
N GLU A 201 -14.21 -8.15 -25.03
CA GLU A 201 -13.70 -7.21 -26.04
C GLU A 201 -12.45 -6.48 -25.53
N LEU A 202 -12.47 -6.06 -24.26
CA LEU A 202 -11.35 -5.38 -23.62
C LEU A 202 -10.15 -6.32 -23.42
N ALA A 203 -10.41 -7.58 -23.06
CA ALA A 203 -9.35 -8.58 -22.94
C ALA A 203 -8.71 -8.91 -24.30
N GLN A 204 -9.51 -8.97 -25.36
CA GLN A 204 -9.01 -9.18 -26.72
C GLN A 204 -8.18 -8.00 -27.22
N ASP A 205 -8.64 -6.77 -27.00
CA ASP A 205 -7.92 -5.55 -27.38
C ASP A 205 -6.59 -5.41 -26.61
N LEU A 206 -6.60 -5.61 -25.29
CA LEU A 206 -5.38 -5.60 -24.47
C LEU A 206 -4.35 -6.65 -24.90
N LYS A 207 -4.83 -7.83 -25.30
CA LYS A 207 -3.95 -8.89 -25.78
C LYS A 207 -3.38 -8.59 -27.16
N ALA A 208 -4.19 -8.01 -28.06
CA ALA A 208 -3.80 -7.71 -29.43
C ALA A 208 -2.85 -6.51 -29.52
N VAL A 209 -3.08 -5.46 -28.73
CA VAL A 209 -2.31 -4.21 -28.79
C VAL A 209 -1.13 -4.21 -27.82
N HIS A 210 -1.32 -4.74 -26.61
CA HIS A 210 -0.32 -4.62 -25.54
C HIS A 210 0.33 -5.96 -25.14
N GLY A 211 -0.13 -7.09 -25.69
CA GLY A 211 0.39 -8.41 -25.34
C GLY A 211 0.11 -8.80 -23.89
N LEU A 212 -0.83 -8.13 -23.22
CA LEU A 212 -1.15 -8.34 -21.81
C LEU A 212 -2.38 -9.21 -21.67
N ASP A 213 -2.39 -10.02 -20.62
CA ASP A 213 -3.56 -10.78 -20.19
C ASP A 213 -4.33 -9.99 -19.12
N ALA A 214 -5.53 -9.54 -19.47
CA ALA A 214 -6.37 -8.73 -18.59
C ALA A 214 -6.75 -9.46 -17.29
N GLU A 215 -6.93 -10.79 -17.33
CA GLU A 215 -7.33 -11.56 -16.16
C GLU A 215 -6.21 -11.62 -15.11
N THR A 216 -5.00 -11.97 -15.55
CA THR A 216 -3.82 -12.04 -14.68
C THR A 216 -3.49 -10.66 -14.08
N GLU A 217 -3.55 -9.59 -14.87
CA GLU A 217 -3.28 -8.23 -14.38
C GLU A 217 -4.30 -7.77 -13.34
N LEU A 218 -5.59 -8.03 -13.57
CA LEU A 218 -6.63 -7.69 -12.61
C LEU A 218 -6.52 -8.50 -11.32
N ALA A 219 -6.23 -9.81 -11.40
CA ALA A 219 -6.01 -10.64 -10.21
C ALA A 219 -4.84 -10.12 -9.35
N ASN A 220 -3.74 -9.70 -9.99
CA ASN A 220 -2.60 -9.12 -9.31
C ASN A 220 -2.94 -7.78 -8.64
N ILE A 221 -3.70 -6.90 -9.31
CA ILE A 221 -4.14 -5.62 -8.71
C ILE A 221 -5.01 -5.88 -7.49
N LEU A 222 -5.99 -6.78 -7.58
CA LEU A 222 -6.88 -7.08 -6.46
C LEU A 222 -6.14 -7.68 -5.26
N SER A 223 -5.25 -8.63 -5.50
CA SER A 223 -4.46 -9.26 -4.42
C SER A 223 -3.57 -8.24 -3.71
N THR A 224 -2.90 -7.38 -4.47
CA THR A 224 -1.99 -6.38 -3.91
C THR A 224 -2.73 -5.26 -3.20
N GLU A 225 -3.90 -4.86 -3.67
CA GLU A 225 -4.75 -3.89 -2.99
C GLU A 225 -5.25 -4.41 -1.64
N ILE A 226 -5.73 -5.66 -1.58
CA ILE A 226 -6.17 -6.28 -0.30
C ILE A 226 -5.01 -6.31 0.70
N LEU A 227 -3.81 -6.67 0.25
CA LEU A 227 -2.62 -6.68 1.12
C LEU A 227 -2.24 -5.28 1.61
N ALA A 228 -2.28 -4.27 0.73
CA ALA A 228 -2.02 -2.88 1.11
C ALA A 228 -3.06 -2.35 2.10
N GLU A 229 -4.33 -2.72 1.93
CA GLU A 229 -5.42 -2.31 2.82
C GLU A 229 -5.23 -2.92 4.23
N ILE A 230 -4.92 -4.21 4.32
CA ILE A 230 -4.62 -4.90 5.59
C ILE A 230 -3.40 -4.26 6.26
N ASN A 231 -2.33 -3.98 5.49
CA ASN A 231 -1.13 -3.36 6.02
C ASN A 231 -1.44 -1.99 6.64
N ARG A 232 -2.23 -1.17 5.94
CA ARG A 232 -2.59 0.16 6.40
C ARG A 232 -3.52 0.12 7.61
N GLU A 233 -4.43 -0.85 7.68
CA GLU A 233 -5.27 -1.07 8.85
C GLU A 233 -4.42 -1.33 10.09
N VAL A 234 -3.47 -2.26 10.03
CA VAL A 234 -2.59 -2.59 11.18
C VAL A 234 -1.86 -1.34 11.67
N VAL A 235 -1.26 -0.57 10.75
CA VAL A 235 -0.55 0.68 11.10
C VAL A 235 -1.49 1.71 11.72
N ARG A 236 -2.74 1.83 11.23
CA ARG A 236 -3.73 2.75 11.82
C ARG A 236 -4.19 2.29 13.21
N SER A 237 -4.37 0.99 13.40
CA SER A 237 -4.73 0.43 14.71
C SER A 237 -3.64 0.72 15.74
N ILE A 238 -2.37 0.65 15.35
CA ILE A 238 -1.25 1.07 16.21
C ILE A 238 -1.39 2.55 16.59
N TYR A 239 -1.67 3.44 15.63
CA TYR A 239 -1.85 4.86 15.94
C TYR A 239 -3.03 5.16 16.85
N ILE A 240 -4.09 4.34 16.82
CA ILE A 240 -5.26 4.50 17.69
C ILE A 240 -4.99 3.94 19.09
N ALA A 241 -4.26 2.84 19.19
CA ALA A 241 -3.96 2.18 20.47
C ALA A 241 -2.77 2.78 21.22
N ALA A 242 -1.87 3.49 20.53
CA ALA A 242 -0.70 4.11 21.14
C ALA A 242 -1.09 5.16 22.18
N THR A 243 -0.46 5.11 23.35
CA THR A 243 -0.59 6.15 24.38
C THR A 243 0.15 7.41 23.97
N ALA A 244 -0.35 8.58 24.38
CA ALA A 244 0.31 9.84 24.11
C ALA A 244 1.64 9.91 24.90
N GLY A 245 2.76 10.01 24.19
CA GLY A 245 4.07 10.26 24.78
C GLY A 245 4.29 11.73 25.13
N ALA A 246 5.56 12.13 25.29
CA ALA A 246 5.95 13.54 25.49
C ALA A 246 5.27 14.22 26.70
N VAL A 247 5.29 13.53 27.84
CA VAL A 247 4.70 14.01 29.10
C VAL A 247 5.64 14.94 29.86
N GLY A 248 5.14 16.12 30.25
CA GLY A 248 5.89 17.15 31.00
C GLY A 248 6.57 18.23 30.14
N LEU A 249 6.13 18.40 28.89
CA LEU A 249 6.57 19.46 27.97
C LEU A 249 5.61 20.66 27.96
N THR A 250 5.95 21.69 27.16
CA THR A 250 5.12 22.90 27.00
C THR A 250 3.71 22.56 26.52
N THR A 251 3.58 21.60 25.61
CA THR A 251 2.29 21.02 25.20
C THR A 251 2.36 19.50 25.29
N ASN A 252 1.56 18.92 26.18
CA ASN A 252 1.55 17.47 26.40
C ASN A 252 1.16 16.72 25.11
N GLY A 253 1.92 15.68 24.75
CA GLY A 253 1.68 14.89 23.54
C GLY A 253 2.36 15.42 22.26
N THR A 254 3.02 16.57 22.31
CA THR A 254 3.76 17.14 21.16
C THR A 254 5.12 17.64 21.59
N PHE A 255 6.18 17.25 20.88
CA PHE A 255 7.52 17.79 21.07
C PHE A 255 7.81 18.90 20.05
N ASP A 256 7.88 20.15 20.49
CA ASP A 256 8.28 21.27 19.63
C ASP A 256 9.78 21.57 19.82
N LEU A 257 10.54 21.47 18.72
CA LEU A 257 11.98 21.76 18.67
C LEU A 257 12.32 23.21 19.05
N ASN A 258 11.35 24.12 19.10
CA ASN A 258 11.58 25.52 19.46
C ASN A 258 11.37 25.83 20.93
N THR A 259 10.44 25.15 21.60
CA THR A 259 10.09 25.41 23.00
C THR A 259 10.60 24.33 23.94
N ASP A 260 10.67 23.09 23.50
CA ASP A 260 10.96 21.93 24.35
C ASP A 260 12.42 21.45 24.24
N ALA A 261 13.20 22.00 23.31
CA ALA A 261 14.62 21.71 23.16
C ALA A 261 15.49 22.95 23.45
N ASN A 262 16.34 22.86 24.48
CA ASN A 262 17.25 23.94 24.92
C ASN A 262 18.52 24.07 24.03
N GLY A 263 18.39 23.88 22.72
CA GLY A 263 19.46 24.02 21.74
C GLY A 263 19.33 25.31 20.95
N ARG A 264 20.44 26.04 20.74
CA ARG A 264 20.41 27.24 19.89
C ARG A 264 20.52 26.87 18.43
N TRP A 265 21.27 25.83 18.11
CA TRP A 265 21.50 25.34 16.75
C TRP A 265 20.76 24.02 16.51
N MET A 266 20.39 23.72 15.26
CA MET A 266 19.55 22.56 14.94
C MET A 266 20.14 21.23 15.44
N VAL A 267 21.46 21.07 15.39
CA VAL A 267 22.14 19.85 15.87
C VAL A 267 21.93 19.63 17.38
N GLU A 268 21.87 20.69 18.18
CA GLU A 268 21.60 20.60 19.62
C GLU A 268 20.12 20.29 19.87
N LYS A 269 19.23 20.90 19.09
CA LYS A 269 17.78 20.64 19.17
C LYS A 269 17.43 19.20 18.84
N PHE A 270 18.07 18.61 17.82
CA PHE A 270 17.87 17.19 17.47
C PHE A 270 18.35 16.22 18.55
N LYS A 271 19.39 16.58 19.32
CA LYS A 271 19.79 15.78 20.49
C LYS A 271 18.71 15.77 21.57
N GLY A 272 18.03 16.91 21.76
CA GLY A 272 16.87 17.00 22.66
C GLY A 272 15.72 16.08 22.22
N LEU A 273 15.42 16.04 20.92
CA LEU A 273 14.41 15.12 20.38
C LEU A 273 14.81 13.65 20.61
N LEU A 274 16.07 13.30 20.35
CA LEU A 274 16.55 11.93 20.51
C LEU A 274 16.46 11.47 21.96
N TYR A 275 16.83 12.33 22.92
CA TYR A 275 16.64 12.06 24.35
C TYR A 275 15.17 11.83 24.71
N GLN A 276 14.25 12.60 24.12
CA GLN A 276 12.82 12.42 24.37
C GLN A 276 12.24 11.14 23.74
N VAL A 277 12.86 10.60 22.69
CA VAL A 277 12.48 9.30 22.10
C VAL A 277 13.02 8.13 22.92
N GLU A 278 14.18 8.29 23.57
CA GLU A 278 14.76 7.26 24.45
C GLU A 278 14.08 7.16 25.80
N ARG A 279 13.50 8.26 26.28
CA ARG A 279 12.78 8.35 27.56
C ARG A 279 11.41 7.70 27.49
#